data_AF-A0A935DKT3-F1
#
_entry.id   AF-A0A935DKT3-F1
#
_cell.length_a   1.000
_cell.length_b   1.000
_cell.length_c   1.000
_cell.angle_alpha   90.00
_cell.angle_beta   90.00
_cell.angle_gamma   90.00
#
_symmetry.space_group_name_H-M   'P 1'
#
loop_
_entity.id
_entity.type
_entity.pdbx_description
1 polymer ?
#
loop_
_entity_poly.entity_id
_entity_poly.type
_entity_poly.pdbx_seq_one_letter_code
_entity_poly.pdbx_strand_id
1 'polypeptide(L)'
;MTPRSGARWLIVSLAALLVGCGDDVATTPANLAVDAGTDSGPARPRVRLLVDANRDGTVSDTGDDEAFRASWDAAHGAVFLANLDDDDDDDVLDSADDVVNGEADALDLARVRVAPMPDLVEGATGRLALTGPTRPAVRVFRVDGGAWRSIDLAAETLSTADLRAGVELGVESSGFPTAAWEGEITLRLAVTRGDEALGDDRAVMRVAPFVVSSSLDETERVYATTGGGFFALTRFINDLDSITTEDRMDFETIDGMDPDWGERDRGPDVWTQDYMELGWTAMPGGDAPRGMNVVLRTPRVDRAIAAWTRREFLGPNRGYVWHHSARYPTARAHDPSLDSFGNLEVIPAYAGHPLGRLFHGNVDARSSDPELRAFLNAQRVQGPVLELDTSWLHVGHVDEFASFIPVNSPRGWKLLVASPRAARAQLQALVEADPANGERVMFEGQRWFHPEGHPLEGRAYSAARTINSILADTELMAFNQSDQAHIDMVREILQTEAGLTDDEVIEMPFLMWEIENGQGAAYMPGSVNLLLYGRSAIMARPHAAVINGADFMETHLGALMRAEGITAHFAEQWDILHAAEGEVHCGTNALRRIPARGAWWEVTR
;
A
#
# COMPACT_ATOMS: atom_id res chain seq x y z
N MET A 1 -23.56 -58.77 -31.07
CA MET A 1 -23.43 -57.83 -29.94
C MET A 1 -22.74 -56.59 -30.47
N THR A 2 -23.48 -55.49 -30.41
CA THR A 2 -23.27 -54.20 -31.08
C THR A 2 -22.09 -53.40 -30.50
N PRO A 3 -21.34 -52.65 -31.34
CA PRO A 3 -20.22 -51.82 -30.91
C PRO A 3 -20.47 -50.30 -31.10
N ARG A 4 -19.49 -49.51 -30.59
CA ARG A 4 -18.99 -48.18 -31.03
C ARG A 4 -19.67 -46.87 -30.57
N SER A 5 -18.91 -46.16 -29.73
CA SER A 5 -18.30 -44.81 -29.90
C SER A 5 -19.05 -43.68 -30.64
N GLY A 6 -18.99 -42.48 -30.08
CA GLY A 6 -18.99 -41.23 -30.88
C GLY A 6 -19.29 -39.95 -30.11
N ALA A 7 -18.29 -39.09 -29.94
CA ALA A 7 -18.43 -37.66 -29.66
C ALA A 7 -19.08 -36.93 -30.85
N ARG A 8 -19.78 -35.82 -30.63
CA ARG A 8 -20.03 -34.81 -31.69
C ARG A 8 -20.31 -33.40 -31.16
N TRP A 9 -19.58 -32.48 -31.79
CA TRP A 9 -19.76 -31.03 -31.87
C TRP A 9 -21.13 -30.64 -32.46
N LEU A 10 -21.59 -29.42 -32.15
CA LEU A 10 -22.54 -28.71 -33.00
C LEU A 10 -22.17 -27.22 -33.13
N ILE A 11 -21.73 -26.87 -34.34
CA ILE A 11 -21.75 -25.56 -34.98
C ILE A 11 -22.93 -25.58 -35.97
N VAL A 12 -23.55 -24.41 -36.23
CA VAL A 12 -24.19 -23.91 -37.49
C VAL A 12 -25.16 -22.78 -37.06
N SER A 13 -24.99 -21.48 -37.33
CA SER A 13 -24.82 -20.69 -38.57
C SER A 13 -26.07 -20.54 -39.47
N LEU A 14 -26.51 -19.29 -39.59
CA LEU A 14 -27.45 -18.64 -40.52
C LEU A 14 -27.53 -19.22 -41.96
N ALA A 15 -28.72 -19.15 -42.58
CA ALA A 15 -28.99 -18.30 -43.76
C ALA A 15 -30.39 -18.52 -44.38
N ALA A 16 -30.90 -17.45 -44.99
CA ALA A 16 -32.21 -17.25 -45.60
C ALA A 16 -32.43 -17.96 -46.96
N LEU A 17 -33.70 -18.04 -47.40
CA LEU A 17 -34.07 -18.01 -48.82
C LEU A 17 -35.55 -17.62 -49.05
N LEU A 18 -35.76 -17.04 -50.22
CA LEU A 18 -36.83 -16.19 -50.72
C LEU A 18 -37.75 -16.94 -51.71
N VAL A 19 -38.95 -16.35 -51.94
CA VAL A 19 -39.76 -16.28 -53.19
C VAL A 19 -40.83 -17.34 -53.52
N GLY A 20 -42.04 -16.79 -53.78
CA GLY A 20 -42.96 -17.12 -54.88
C GLY A 20 -44.36 -17.59 -54.44
N CYS A 21 -45.51 -17.23 -55.02
CA CYS A 21 -46.02 -16.32 -56.08
C CYS A 21 -47.57 -16.29 -55.88
N GLY A 22 -48.27 -15.15 -56.00
CA GLY A 22 -49.16 -14.77 -57.13
C GLY A 22 -50.62 -14.58 -56.64
N ASP A 23 -51.19 -13.37 -56.68
CA ASP A 23 -52.09 -12.76 -57.71
C ASP A 23 -53.58 -13.06 -57.40
N ASP A 24 -54.62 -12.19 -57.44
CA ASP A 24 -54.90 -10.89 -58.08
C ASP A 24 -56.12 -10.17 -57.44
N VAL A 25 -56.06 -8.82 -57.39
CA VAL A 25 -57.03 -7.76 -57.87
C VAL A 25 -58.55 -7.96 -57.66
N ALA A 26 -59.42 -7.03 -57.21
CA ALA A 26 -59.51 -5.57 -57.21
C ALA A 26 -60.61 -5.10 -56.22
N THR A 27 -60.50 -3.87 -55.68
CA THR A 27 -61.47 -2.74 -55.78
C THR A 27 -61.25 -1.71 -54.65
N THR A 28 -60.91 -0.47 -55.01
CA THR A 28 -60.86 0.70 -54.11
C THR A 28 -62.28 1.17 -53.77
N PRO A 29 -62.49 1.73 -52.56
CA PRO A 29 -62.85 3.15 -52.55
C PRO A 29 -62.27 3.97 -51.37
N ALA A 30 -61.99 5.23 -51.69
CA ALA A 30 -62.12 6.43 -50.87
C ALA A 30 -61.37 6.56 -49.53
N ASN A 31 -60.35 7.44 -49.59
CA ASN A 31 -59.88 8.35 -48.56
C ASN A 31 -60.75 8.50 -47.29
N LEU A 32 -60.21 8.04 -46.17
CA LEU A 32 -60.39 8.67 -44.87
C LEU A 32 -59.01 9.01 -44.34
N ALA A 33 -58.68 10.29 -44.41
CA ALA A 33 -57.53 10.86 -43.70
C ALA A 33 -57.78 10.66 -42.21
N VAL A 34 -56.94 9.84 -41.58
CA VAL A 34 -56.82 9.79 -40.12
C VAL A 34 -55.68 10.74 -39.77
N ASP A 35 -56.09 11.77 -39.05
CA ASP A 35 -55.33 12.89 -38.52
C ASP A 35 -54.02 12.42 -37.89
N ALA A 36 -52.90 12.78 -38.52
CA ALA A 36 -51.58 12.69 -37.92
C ALA A 36 -51.47 13.83 -36.91
N GLY A 37 -52.00 13.60 -35.71
CA GLY A 37 -51.76 14.46 -34.56
C GLY A 37 -50.27 14.44 -34.24
N THR A 38 -49.56 15.47 -34.68
CA THR A 38 -48.23 15.80 -34.18
C THR A 38 -48.37 16.21 -32.73
N ASP A 39 -48.00 15.31 -31.82
CA ASP A 39 -47.70 15.67 -30.43
C ASP A 39 -46.40 16.50 -30.44
N SER A 40 -46.55 17.81 -30.69
CA SER A 40 -45.47 18.78 -30.69
C SER A 40 -45.37 19.48 -29.33
N GLY A 41 -45.24 18.68 -28.27
CA GLY A 41 -44.65 19.19 -27.03
C GLY A 41 -43.19 19.60 -27.30
N PRO A 42 -42.64 20.61 -26.59
CA PRO A 42 -41.22 20.90 -26.70
C PRO A 42 -40.42 19.65 -26.34
N ALA A 43 -39.41 19.31 -27.16
CA ALA A 43 -38.51 18.21 -26.87
C ALA A 43 -37.90 18.43 -25.47
N ARG A 44 -38.02 17.43 -24.58
CA ARG A 44 -37.45 17.52 -23.24
C ARG A 44 -35.93 17.70 -23.34
N PRO A 45 -35.32 18.56 -22.50
CA PRO A 45 -33.88 18.77 -22.52
C PRO A 45 -33.15 17.47 -22.16
N ARG A 46 -32.04 17.19 -22.83
CA ARG A 46 -31.16 16.07 -22.49
C ARG A 46 -30.25 16.47 -21.34
N VAL A 47 -30.76 16.34 -20.11
CA VAL A 47 -30.00 16.57 -18.87
C VAL A 47 -28.94 15.48 -18.74
N ARG A 48 -27.65 15.87 -18.66
CA ARG A 48 -26.54 14.92 -18.50
C ARG A 48 -25.44 15.44 -17.59
N LEU A 49 -24.97 14.55 -16.73
CA LEU A 49 -23.69 14.63 -16.03
C LEU A 49 -22.66 13.82 -16.79
N LEU A 50 -21.46 14.36 -16.96
CA LEU A 50 -20.35 13.74 -17.66
C LEU A 50 -19.23 13.51 -16.67
N VAL A 51 -18.71 12.29 -16.66
CA VAL A 51 -17.60 11.84 -15.81
C VAL A 51 -16.72 10.89 -16.62
N ASP A 52 -15.47 10.73 -16.22
CA ASP A 52 -14.55 9.74 -16.80
C ASP A 52 -14.92 8.35 -16.27
N ALA A 53 -15.93 7.72 -16.88
CA ALA A 53 -16.42 6.42 -16.44
C ALA A 53 -15.65 5.28 -17.11
N ASN A 54 -15.01 5.53 -18.25
CA ASN A 54 -14.16 4.56 -18.93
C ASN A 54 -12.71 4.56 -18.42
N ARG A 55 -12.36 5.52 -17.56
CA ARG A 55 -11.07 5.64 -16.85
C ARG A 55 -9.90 5.88 -17.80
N ASP A 56 -10.12 6.67 -18.85
CA ASP A 56 -9.07 7.07 -19.80
C ASP A 56 -8.43 8.43 -19.47
N GLY A 57 -8.85 9.06 -18.37
CA GLY A 57 -8.37 10.38 -17.92
C GLY A 57 -9.03 11.54 -18.63
N THR A 58 -10.01 11.30 -19.50
CA THR A 58 -10.76 12.34 -20.21
C THR A 58 -12.26 12.18 -20.04
N VAL A 59 -12.96 13.30 -19.86
CA VAL A 59 -14.43 13.28 -19.75
C VAL A 59 -15.04 13.45 -21.13
N SER A 60 -15.73 12.42 -21.61
CA SER A 60 -16.48 12.46 -22.87
C SER A 60 -17.99 12.35 -22.67
N ASP A 61 -18.73 12.59 -23.76
CA ASP A 61 -20.19 12.66 -23.76
C ASP A 61 -20.83 11.53 -24.59
N THR A 62 -20.06 10.47 -24.83
CA THR A 62 -20.39 9.36 -25.72
C THR A 62 -19.75 8.06 -25.22
N GLY A 63 -20.11 6.93 -25.83
CA GLY A 63 -19.44 5.65 -25.55
C GLY A 63 -19.64 5.19 -24.10
N ASP A 64 -18.56 4.69 -23.49
CA ASP A 64 -18.61 4.08 -22.16
C ASP A 64 -18.81 5.12 -21.05
N ASP A 65 -18.28 6.35 -21.18
CA ASP A 65 -18.59 7.45 -20.25
C ASP A 65 -20.08 7.71 -20.19
N GLU A 66 -20.73 7.79 -21.36
CA GLU A 66 -22.18 7.95 -21.41
C GLU A 66 -22.87 6.70 -20.82
N ALA A 67 -22.51 5.50 -21.26
CA ALA A 67 -23.24 4.29 -20.90
C ALA A 67 -23.15 3.95 -19.40
N PHE A 68 -22.00 4.20 -18.77
CA PHE A 68 -21.67 3.67 -17.44
C PHE A 68 -21.48 4.73 -16.35
N ARG A 69 -21.66 6.03 -16.63
CA ARG A 69 -21.59 7.10 -15.62
C ARG A 69 -22.37 6.82 -14.33
N ALA A 70 -23.49 6.10 -14.41
CA ALA A 70 -24.42 5.86 -13.31
C ALA A 70 -24.16 4.53 -12.57
N SER A 71 -22.99 3.91 -12.76
CA SER A 71 -22.58 2.64 -12.16
C SER A 71 -21.10 2.65 -11.83
N TRP A 72 -20.69 1.77 -10.90
CA TRP A 72 -19.29 1.54 -10.57
C TRP A 72 -19.03 0.03 -10.45
N ASP A 73 -18.08 -0.47 -11.21
CA ASP A 73 -17.58 -1.84 -11.17
C ASP A 73 -16.08 -1.88 -11.51
N ALA A 74 -15.49 -3.05 -11.77
CA ALA A 74 -14.06 -3.16 -12.06
C ALA A 74 -13.65 -2.63 -13.44
N ALA A 75 -14.59 -2.48 -14.39
CA ALA A 75 -14.32 -1.97 -15.72
C ALA A 75 -14.71 -0.48 -15.85
N HIS A 76 -15.74 -0.05 -15.13
CA HIS A 76 -16.36 1.26 -15.33
C HIS A 76 -16.70 2.00 -14.05
N GLY A 77 -16.86 3.32 -14.18
CA GLY A 77 -17.26 4.22 -13.11
C GLY A 77 -16.12 5.14 -12.69
N ALA A 78 -16.46 6.39 -12.44
CA ALA A 78 -15.49 7.44 -12.20
C ALA A 78 -14.82 7.32 -10.83
N VAL A 79 -13.60 7.86 -10.75
CA VAL A 79 -12.75 7.88 -9.55
C VAL A 79 -12.49 9.32 -9.15
N PHE A 80 -12.33 9.57 -7.85
CA PHE A 80 -11.82 10.83 -7.32
C PHE A 80 -10.80 10.59 -6.21
N LEU A 81 -9.94 11.57 -5.94
CA LEU A 81 -8.90 11.44 -4.93
C LEU A 81 -9.36 11.90 -3.55
N ALA A 82 -8.73 11.34 -2.52
CA ALA A 82 -8.58 12.05 -1.27
C ALA A 82 -7.42 13.02 -1.45
N ASN A 83 -7.70 14.33 -1.42
CA ASN A 83 -6.73 15.40 -1.71
C ASN A 83 -5.91 15.71 -0.45
N LEU A 84 -4.89 14.89 -0.19
CA LEU A 84 -4.23 14.76 1.12
C LEU A 84 -2.77 15.20 1.09
N ASP A 85 -2.32 15.80 0.00
CA ASP A 85 -1.08 16.54 -0.11
C ASP A 85 -1.28 18.03 0.19
N ASP A 86 -0.23 18.80 -0.05
CA ASP A 86 -0.11 20.23 0.21
C ASP A 86 0.64 20.83 -0.98
N ASP A 87 -0.10 21.30 -1.98
CA ASP A 87 0.45 21.78 -3.24
C ASP A 87 0.94 23.24 -3.20
N ASP A 88 0.63 24.01 -2.14
CA ASP A 88 1.11 25.37 -1.94
C ASP A 88 2.16 25.55 -0.84
N ASP A 89 2.63 24.44 -0.25
CA ASP A 89 3.67 24.35 0.79
C ASP A 89 3.35 25.21 2.03
N ASP A 90 2.10 25.20 2.50
CA ASP A 90 1.65 25.98 3.67
C ASP A 90 1.48 25.17 4.98
N ASP A 91 1.86 23.88 4.94
CA ASP A 91 1.73 22.85 5.99
C ASP A 91 0.27 22.43 6.29
N VAL A 92 -0.66 22.73 5.38
CA VAL A 92 -2.08 22.36 5.46
C VAL A 92 -2.45 21.47 4.28
N LEU A 93 -3.20 20.41 4.56
CA LEU A 93 -3.72 19.54 3.50
C LEU A 93 -4.67 20.35 2.61
N ASP A 94 -4.61 20.19 1.29
CA ASP A 94 -5.49 20.91 0.36
C ASP A 94 -6.98 20.65 0.67
N SER A 95 -7.32 19.42 1.04
CA SER A 95 -8.68 19.07 1.50
C SER A 95 -9.07 19.61 2.89
N ALA A 96 -8.25 20.41 3.57
CA ALA A 96 -8.59 20.96 4.88
C ALA A 96 -9.52 22.19 4.79
N ASP A 97 -9.56 22.91 3.66
CA ASP A 97 -10.33 24.14 3.53
C ASP A 97 -11.32 24.16 2.34
N ASP A 98 -11.55 25.29 1.66
CA ASP A 98 -12.48 25.47 0.53
C ASP A 98 -11.81 26.10 -0.69
N VAL A 99 -10.50 26.27 -0.64
CA VAL A 99 -9.70 26.97 -1.61
C VAL A 99 -9.13 25.94 -2.55
N VAL A 100 -9.06 26.28 -3.84
CA VAL A 100 -8.21 25.56 -4.78
C VAL A 100 -7.03 26.47 -5.08
N ASN A 101 -5.86 26.15 -4.54
CA ASN A 101 -4.72 27.06 -4.39
C ASN A 101 -3.68 26.97 -5.52
N GLY A 102 -4.02 26.39 -6.68
CA GLY A 102 -3.08 26.38 -7.79
C GLY A 102 -3.53 25.58 -8.99
N GLU A 103 -2.67 25.51 -9.99
CA GLU A 103 -2.85 24.53 -11.07
C GLU A 103 -2.57 23.11 -10.58
N ALA A 104 -1.63 22.93 -9.64
CA ALA A 104 -1.27 21.63 -9.07
C ALA A 104 -2.48 21.01 -8.33
N ASP A 105 -3.01 21.68 -7.32
CA ASP A 105 -4.18 21.22 -6.56
C ASP A 105 -5.43 21.02 -7.45
N ALA A 106 -5.59 21.90 -8.44
CA ALA A 106 -6.65 21.71 -9.43
C ALA A 106 -6.52 20.39 -10.23
N LEU A 107 -5.34 19.77 -10.36
CA LEU A 107 -5.15 18.48 -11.03
C LEU A 107 -5.64 17.29 -10.20
N ASP A 108 -5.75 17.42 -8.87
CA ASP A 108 -6.22 16.36 -7.96
C ASP A 108 -7.74 16.27 -7.87
N LEU A 109 -8.43 17.31 -8.34
CA LEU A 109 -9.89 17.30 -8.51
C LEU A 109 -10.33 16.40 -9.67
N ALA A 110 -11.21 15.43 -9.36
CA ALA A 110 -11.91 14.68 -10.40
C ALA A 110 -12.87 15.58 -11.17
N ARG A 111 -12.71 15.63 -12.50
CA ARG A 111 -13.53 16.49 -13.36
C ARG A 111 -14.92 15.88 -13.57
N VAL A 112 -15.94 16.70 -13.34
CA VAL A 112 -17.34 16.40 -13.66
C VAL A 112 -17.90 17.54 -14.48
N ARG A 113 -18.72 17.27 -15.50
CA ARG A 113 -19.33 18.32 -16.33
C ARG A 113 -20.84 18.18 -16.41
N VAL A 114 -21.54 19.30 -16.40
CA VAL A 114 -22.94 19.38 -16.85
C VAL A 114 -22.91 19.67 -18.34
N ALA A 115 -23.47 18.76 -19.15
CA ALA A 115 -23.51 18.95 -20.59
C ALA A 115 -24.33 20.21 -20.97
N PRO A 116 -23.88 21.01 -21.96
CA PRO A 116 -24.62 22.19 -22.40
C PRO A 116 -26.01 21.83 -22.94
N MET A 117 -27.02 22.61 -22.54
CA MET A 117 -28.40 22.49 -23.01
C MET A 117 -28.82 23.79 -23.74
N PRO A 118 -28.31 24.07 -24.96
CA PRO A 118 -28.42 25.39 -25.60
C PRO A 118 -29.87 25.84 -25.82
N ASP A 119 -30.77 24.91 -26.10
CA ASP A 119 -32.20 25.17 -26.36
C ASP A 119 -33.07 25.12 -25.08
N LEU A 120 -32.46 25.09 -23.89
CA LEU A 120 -33.19 25.02 -22.62
C LEU A 120 -34.12 26.22 -22.48
N VAL A 121 -35.36 25.98 -22.04
CA VAL A 121 -36.38 27.01 -21.88
C VAL A 121 -36.05 28.01 -20.78
N GLU A 122 -36.40 29.28 -20.99
CA GLU A 122 -36.18 30.35 -20.02
C GLU A 122 -36.92 30.11 -18.69
N GLY A 123 -36.22 30.37 -17.58
CA GLY A 123 -36.71 30.13 -16.22
C GLY A 123 -36.52 28.70 -15.71
N ALA A 124 -35.84 27.84 -16.48
CA ALA A 124 -35.39 26.53 -15.99
C ALA A 124 -34.16 26.69 -15.08
N THR A 125 -34.11 25.91 -14.00
CA THR A 125 -32.98 25.89 -13.05
C THR A 125 -32.54 24.46 -12.77
N GLY A 126 -31.27 24.31 -12.39
CA GLY A 126 -30.66 23.04 -12.04
C GLY A 126 -30.31 22.98 -10.56
N ARG A 127 -30.48 21.82 -9.95
CA ARG A 127 -30.01 21.52 -8.59
C ARG A 127 -29.10 20.30 -8.59
N LEU A 128 -27.95 20.45 -7.97
CA LEU A 128 -27.01 19.36 -7.70
C LEU A 128 -27.30 18.80 -6.30
N ALA A 129 -27.15 17.49 -6.13
CA ALA A 129 -27.26 16.83 -4.84
C ALA A 129 -26.31 15.63 -4.78
N LEU A 130 -25.73 15.38 -3.61
CA LEU A 130 -24.93 14.18 -3.34
C LEU A 130 -25.72 13.20 -2.48
N THR A 131 -25.66 11.92 -2.84
CA THR A 131 -25.94 10.80 -1.93
C THR A 131 -24.60 10.25 -1.46
N GLY A 132 -24.40 10.18 -0.15
CA GLY A 132 -23.10 9.89 0.48
C GLY A 132 -22.69 11.04 1.41
N PRO A 133 -21.44 11.03 1.92
CA PRO A 133 -20.90 12.16 2.66
C PRO A 133 -20.89 13.42 1.79
N THR A 134 -21.11 14.56 2.44
CA THR A 134 -20.95 15.90 1.87
C THR A 134 -19.85 16.62 2.64
N ARG A 135 -19.68 17.92 2.39
CA ARG A 135 -18.74 18.77 3.11
C ARG A 135 -18.86 18.58 4.64
N PRO A 136 -17.74 18.48 5.39
CA PRO A 136 -16.35 18.61 4.92
C PRO A 136 -15.74 17.37 4.26
N ALA A 137 -16.38 16.19 4.32
CA ALA A 137 -15.77 14.94 3.86
C ALA A 137 -15.62 14.82 2.34
N VAL A 138 -16.57 15.37 1.58
CA VAL A 138 -16.53 15.44 0.11
C VAL A 138 -16.89 16.85 -0.29
N ARG A 139 -16.05 17.47 -1.12
CA ARG A 139 -16.27 18.81 -1.64
C ARG A 139 -16.55 18.77 -3.13
N VAL A 140 -17.36 19.74 -3.55
CA VAL A 140 -17.62 20.00 -4.96
C VAL A 140 -17.28 21.44 -5.22
N PHE A 141 -16.47 21.66 -6.25
CA PHE A 141 -16.08 22.97 -6.73
C PHE A 141 -16.71 23.20 -8.10
N ARG A 142 -16.90 24.45 -8.45
CA ARG A 142 -17.39 24.91 -9.75
C ARG A 142 -16.39 25.88 -10.35
N VAL A 143 -16.18 25.82 -11.67
CA VAL A 143 -15.43 26.85 -12.40
C VAL A 143 -16.32 28.07 -12.65
N ASP A 144 -15.91 29.23 -12.15
CA ASP A 144 -16.52 30.53 -12.39
C ASP A 144 -15.46 31.52 -12.91
N GLY A 145 -15.62 32.00 -14.15
CA GLY A 145 -14.68 32.95 -14.74
C GLY A 145 -13.24 32.42 -14.90
N GLY A 146 -13.08 31.09 -14.94
CA GLY A 146 -11.79 30.41 -15.03
C GLY A 146 -11.14 30.06 -13.68
N ALA A 147 -11.79 30.37 -12.56
CA ALA A 147 -11.32 30.01 -11.22
C ALA A 147 -12.26 29.01 -10.54
N TRP A 148 -11.70 28.14 -9.69
CA TRP A 148 -12.47 27.21 -8.89
C TRP A 148 -13.10 27.89 -7.67
N ARG A 149 -14.35 27.54 -7.37
CA ARG A 149 -15.08 28.00 -6.20
C ARG A 149 -15.83 26.85 -5.56
N SER A 150 -15.63 26.63 -4.26
CA SER A 150 -16.41 25.66 -3.47
C SER A 150 -17.91 26.02 -3.51
N ILE A 151 -18.76 25.01 -3.71
CA ILE A 151 -20.22 25.19 -3.75
C ILE A 151 -20.90 24.48 -2.58
N ASP A 152 -21.84 25.17 -1.93
CA ASP A 152 -22.81 24.54 -1.04
C ASP A 152 -23.94 23.95 -1.87
N LEU A 153 -23.96 22.63 -2.03
CA LEU A 153 -24.97 21.91 -2.83
C LEU A 153 -26.41 22.17 -2.36
N ALA A 154 -26.64 22.50 -1.08
CA ALA A 154 -27.97 22.80 -0.58
C ALA A 154 -28.48 24.18 -1.06
N ALA A 155 -27.56 25.13 -1.26
CA ALA A 155 -27.86 26.50 -1.64
C ALA A 155 -27.68 26.78 -3.14
N GLU A 156 -26.72 26.11 -3.80
CA GLU A 156 -26.37 26.33 -5.19
C GLU A 156 -27.56 25.99 -6.11
N THR A 157 -27.84 26.91 -7.03
CA THR A 157 -28.85 26.72 -8.08
C THR A 157 -28.24 27.14 -9.40
N LEU A 158 -28.13 26.19 -10.33
CA LEU A 158 -27.65 26.46 -11.68
C LEU A 158 -28.74 27.24 -12.43
N SER A 159 -28.40 28.41 -12.93
CA SER A 159 -29.31 29.25 -13.70
C SER A 159 -29.59 28.67 -15.09
N THR A 160 -30.60 29.19 -15.80
CA THR A 160 -30.81 28.82 -17.20
C THR A 160 -29.57 29.10 -18.05
N ALA A 161 -28.84 30.18 -17.77
CA ALA A 161 -27.62 30.54 -18.50
C ALA A 161 -26.50 29.51 -18.24
N ASP A 162 -26.30 29.10 -16.98
CA ASP A 162 -25.33 28.06 -16.62
C ASP A 162 -25.65 26.76 -17.36
N LEU A 163 -26.91 26.31 -17.31
CA LEU A 163 -27.34 25.08 -17.96
C LEU A 163 -27.25 25.13 -19.48
N ARG A 164 -27.50 26.29 -20.11
CA ARG A 164 -27.32 26.47 -21.56
C ARG A 164 -25.85 26.40 -21.97
N ALA A 165 -24.95 26.97 -21.17
CA ALA A 165 -23.52 26.97 -21.42
C ALA A 165 -22.84 25.65 -21.07
N GLY A 166 -23.39 24.91 -20.12
CA GLY A 166 -22.70 23.82 -19.43
C GLY A 166 -21.91 24.35 -18.22
N VAL A 167 -21.55 23.43 -17.32
CA VAL A 167 -20.83 23.76 -16.08
C VAL A 167 -19.71 22.75 -15.88
N GLU A 168 -18.53 23.23 -15.48
CA GLU A 168 -17.42 22.38 -15.06
C GLU A 168 -17.32 22.36 -13.53
N LEU A 169 -17.19 21.15 -13.00
CA LEU A 169 -17.14 20.84 -11.58
C LEU A 169 -15.87 20.01 -11.28
N GLY A 170 -15.42 20.11 -10.04
CA GLY A 170 -14.31 19.34 -9.48
C GLY A 170 -14.77 18.66 -8.19
N VAL A 171 -14.33 17.44 -7.95
CA VAL A 171 -14.70 16.65 -6.76
C VAL A 171 -13.44 16.10 -6.10
N GLU A 172 -13.39 16.23 -4.78
CA GLU A 172 -12.35 15.65 -3.91
C GLU A 172 -12.98 15.07 -2.64
N SER A 173 -12.19 14.27 -1.92
CA SER A 173 -12.46 13.90 -0.53
C SER A 173 -11.40 14.42 0.43
N SER A 174 -11.77 14.62 1.68
CA SER A 174 -10.83 14.89 2.78
C SER A 174 -10.29 13.63 3.45
N GLY A 175 -10.47 12.46 2.86
CA GLY A 175 -10.03 11.20 3.45
C GLY A 175 -10.37 9.98 2.60
N PHE A 176 -9.74 8.87 2.97
CA PHE A 176 -9.91 7.56 2.36
C PHE A 176 -11.21 6.85 2.79
N PRO A 177 -11.54 5.71 2.14
CA PRO A 177 -12.58 4.81 2.63
C PRO A 177 -12.35 4.43 4.10
N THR A 178 -13.45 4.30 4.85
CA THR A 178 -13.46 3.92 6.27
C THR A 178 -14.42 2.77 6.49
N ALA A 179 -14.42 2.18 7.69
CA ALA A 179 -15.41 1.16 8.05
C ALA A 179 -16.86 1.66 7.98
N ALA A 180 -17.09 2.98 8.08
CA ALA A 180 -18.41 3.59 8.01
C ALA A 180 -18.82 4.05 6.59
N TRP A 181 -17.87 4.19 5.68
CA TRP A 181 -18.10 4.67 4.32
C TRP A 181 -17.15 4.02 3.33
N GLU A 182 -17.71 3.26 2.37
CA GLU A 182 -16.95 2.48 1.39
C GLU A 182 -16.30 3.31 0.27
N GLY A 183 -16.46 4.64 0.33
CA GLY A 183 -15.88 5.56 -0.64
C GLY A 183 -16.79 5.94 -1.80
N GLU A 184 -18.01 5.41 -1.89
CA GLU A 184 -18.94 5.70 -3.00
C GLU A 184 -19.77 6.97 -2.73
N ILE A 185 -19.93 7.79 -3.77
CA ILE A 185 -20.90 8.89 -3.84
C ILE A 185 -21.74 8.78 -5.11
N THR A 186 -22.96 9.33 -5.07
CA THR A 186 -23.76 9.58 -6.27
C THR A 186 -24.07 11.06 -6.38
N LEU A 187 -23.57 11.72 -7.44
CA LEU A 187 -23.93 13.08 -7.80
C LEU A 187 -25.16 13.06 -8.71
N ARG A 188 -26.20 13.83 -8.36
CA ARG A 188 -27.43 13.96 -9.14
C ARG A 188 -27.62 15.40 -9.58
N LEU A 189 -28.00 15.58 -10.84
CA LEU A 189 -28.49 16.85 -11.40
C LEU A 189 -29.98 16.72 -11.68
N ALA A 190 -30.79 17.61 -11.13
CA ALA A 190 -32.20 17.74 -11.47
C ALA A 190 -32.48 19.10 -12.08
N VAL A 191 -33.17 19.14 -13.23
CA VAL A 191 -33.55 20.37 -13.93
C VAL A 191 -35.06 20.53 -13.88
N THR A 192 -35.50 21.68 -13.38
CA THR A 192 -36.93 22.01 -13.23
C THR A 192 -37.23 23.39 -13.82
N ARG A 193 -38.52 23.68 -14.02
CA ARG A 193 -39.04 25.02 -14.31
C ARG A 193 -40.21 25.29 -13.37
N GLY A 194 -39.97 26.05 -12.32
CA GLY A 194 -40.92 26.08 -11.19
C GLY A 194 -41.09 24.66 -10.62
N ASP A 195 -42.33 24.19 -10.57
CA ASP A 195 -42.67 22.84 -10.08
C ASP A 195 -42.60 21.75 -11.18
N GLU A 196 -42.38 22.13 -12.44
CA GLU A 196 -42.29 21.18 -13.56
C GLU A 196 -40.90 20.53 -13.62
N ALA A 197 -40.84 19.20 -13.55
CA ALA A 197 -39.61 18.45 -13.77
C ALA A 197 -39.31 18.31 -15.27
N LEU A 198 -38.18 18.85 -15.71
CA LEU A 198 -37.76 18.80 -17.12
C LEU A 198 -36.87 17.58 -17.41
N GLY A 199 -36.08 17.16 -16.43
CA GLY A 199 -35.25 15.95 -16.51
C GLY A 199 -34.25 15.86 -15.34
N ASP A 200 -33.60 14.72 -15.21
CA ASP A 200 -32.54 14.51 -14.24
C ASP A 200 -31.53 13.48 -14.74
N ASP A 201 -30.34 13.51 -14.15
CA ASP A 201 -29.30 12.53 -14.41
C ASP A 201 -28.43 12.31 -13.17
N ARG A 202 -27.67 11.22 -13.15
CA ARG A 202 -26.77 10.88 -12.04
C ARG A 202 -25.45 10.30 -12.52
N ALA A 203 -24.40 10.54 -11.74
CA ALA A 203 -23.10 9.91 -11.86
C ALA A 203 -22.70 9.25 -10.52
N VAL A 204 -22.14 8.05 -10.58
CA VAL A 204 -21.58 7.31 -9.45
C VAL A 204 -20.07 7.42 -9.52
N MET A 205 -19.44 7.75 -8.39
CA MET A 205 -18.00 7.92 -8.28
C MET A 205 -17.49 7.24 -7.03
N ARG A 206 -16.24 6.79 -7.03
CA ARG A 206 -15.59 6.19 -5.86
C ARG A 206 -14.28 6.86 -5.53
N VAL A 207 -14.05 7.17 -4.26
CA VAL A 207 -12.76 7.71 -3.81
C VAL A 207 -11.70 6.62 -3.94
N ALA A 208 -10.50 7.00 -4.37
CA ALA A 208 -9.36 6.11 -4.43
C ALA A 208 -8.92 5.68 -3.02
N PRO A 209 -8.63 4.39 -2.79
CA PRO A 209 -8.16 3.89 -1.51
C PRO A 209 -6.68 4.21 -1.30
N PHE A 210 -6.22 4.06 -0.06
CA PHE A 210 -4.80 3.97 0.24
C PHE A 210 -4.27 2.58 -0.14
N VAL A 211 -3.17 2.53 -0.90
CA VAL A 211 -2.50 1.28 -1.31
C VAL A 211 -1.07 1.30 -0.78
N VAL A 212 -0.71 0.34 0.07
CA VAL A 212 0.66 0.18 0.57
C VAL A 212 1.55 -0.36 -0.55
N SER A 213 2.76 0.19 -0.69
CA SER A 213 3.68 -0.23 -1.73
C SER A 213 4.28 -1.61 -1.42
N SER A 214 4.51 -2.43 -2.44
CA SER A 214 5.27 -3.67 -2.27
C SER A 214 6.77 -3.39 -2.23
N SER A 215 7.53 -4.19 -1.48
CA SER A 215 9.01 -4.18 -1.55
C SER A 215 9.58 -4.47 -2.93
N LEU A 216 8.76 -5.05 -3.84
CA LEU A 216 9.12 -5.30 -5.24
C LEU A 216 8.81 -4.14 -6.20
N ASP A 217 8.07 -3.13 -5.75
CA ASP A 217 7.80 -1.94 -6.55
C ASP A 217 9.10 -1.14 -6.76
N GLU A 218 9.15 -0.37 -7.86
CA GLU A 218 10.31 0.44 -8.21
C GLU A 218 10.61 1.45 -7.10
N THR A 219 11.78 1.35 -6.47
CA THR A 219 12.22 2.27 -5.43
C THR A 219 12.66 3.59 -6.03
N GLU A 220 12.17 4.69 -5.47
CA GLU A 220 12.60 6.04 -5.82
C GLU A 220 13.62 6.57 -4.83
N ARG A 221 13.45 6.26 -3.54
CA ARG A 221 14.29 6.76 -2.45
C ARG A 221 14.29 5.83 -1.25
N VAL A 222 15.44 5.72 -0.59
CA VAL A 222 15.62 5.08 0.70
C VAL A 222 15.72 6.15 1.80
N TYR A 223 15.12 5.88 2.96
CA TYR A 223 15.21 6.70 4.16
C TYR A 223 15.94 5.95 5.28
N ALA A 224 16.68 6.69 6.11
CA ALA A 224 17.16 6.21 7.41
C ALA A 224 17.30 7.38 8.40
N THR A 225 17.08 7.14 9.70
CA THR A 225 17.30 8.16 10.72
C THR A 225 18.81 8.34 10.99
N THR A 226 19.29 9.58 10.99
CA THR A 226 20.65 9.95 11.45
C THR A 226 20.60 10.65 12.81
N GLY A 227 21.77 10.88 13.42
CA GLY A 227 21.86 11.58 14.70
C GLY A 227 23.28 12.02 15.03
N GLY A 228 23.48 13.33 15.18
CA GLY A 228 24.78 13.91 15.49
C GLY A 228 25.35 13.40 16.82
N GLY A 229 26.62 12.95 16.80
CA GLY A 229 27.32 12.48 18.00
C GLY A 229 27.17 10.99 18.31
N PHE A 230 26.38 10.24 17.54
CA PHE A 230 26.16 8.80 17.72
C PHE A 230 27.03 8.00 16.74
N PHE A 231 28.23 7.62 17.19
CA PHE A 231 29.25 7.01 16.33
C PHE A 231 28.85 5.64 15.75
N ALA A 232 28.06 4.85 16.50
CA ALA A 232 27.51 3.59 16.01
C ALA A 232 26.54 3.81 14.85
N LEU A 233 25.58 4.73 15.02
CA LEU A 233 24.65 5.14 13.96
C LEU A 233 25.39 5.70 12.74
N THR A 234 26.44 6.49 12.96
CA THR A 234 27.25 7.03 11.85
C THR A 234 27.87 5.93 10.98
N ARG A 235 28.28 4.78 11.56
CA ARG A 235 28.80 3.66 10.76
C ARG A 235 27.73 3.05 9.88
N PHE A 236 26.55 2.79 10.43
CA PHE A 236 25.41 2.27 9.68
C PHE A 236 25.02 3.20 8.51
N ILE A 237 24.87 4.50 8.79
CA ILE A 237 24.52 5.50 7.79
C ILE A 237 25.60 5.62 6.70
N ASN A 238 26.88 5.56 7.05
CA ASN A 238 27.96 5.59 6.05
C ASN A 238 27.96 4.35 5.14
N ASP A 239 27.64 3.17 5.68
CA ASP A 239 27.51 1.96 4.87
C ASP A 239 26.31 2.09 3.91
N LEU A 240 25.15 2.56 4.40
CA LEU A 240 23.99 2.83 3.55
C LEU A 240 24.30 3.85 2.44
N ASP A 241 24.92 4.98 2.78
CA ASP A 241 25.31 6.02 1.83
C ASP A 241 26.28 5.48 0.76
N SER A 242 27.29 4.71 1.18
CA SER A 242 28.24 4.10 0.26
C SER A 242 27.57 3.09 -0.68
N ILE A 243 26.70 2.22 -0.15
CA ILE A 243 26.04 1.17 -0.93
C ILE A 243 25.03 1.79 -1.91
N THR A 244 24.17 2.69 -1.43
CA THR A 244 23.16 3.37 -2.28
C THR A 244 23.82 4.23 -3.35
N THR A 245 24.95 4.89 -3.05
CA THR A 245 25.75 5.61 -4.05
C THR A 245 26.32 4.67 -5.11
N GLU A 246 26.85 3.51 -4.73
CA GLU A 246 27.35 2.50 -5.68
C GLU A 246 26.25 2.04 -6.64
N ASP A 247 25.05 1.82 -6.10
CA ASP A 247 23.89 1.33 -6.84
C ASP A 247 23.10 2.43 -7.57
N ARG A 248 23.43 3.71 -7.33
CA ARG A 248 22.70 4.89 -7.82
C ARG A 248 21.25 4.94 -7.33
N MET A 249 21.03 4.52 -6.08
CA MET A 249 19.77 4.68 -5.37
C MET A 249 19.78 6.01 -4.62
N ASP A 250 18.68 6.76 -4.68
CA ASP A 250 18.55 7.99 -3.89
C ASP A 250 18.42 7.63 -2.40
N PHE A 251 19.14 8.36 -1.55
CA PHE A 251 19.21 8.11 -0.11
C PHE A 251 19.08 9.42 0.65
N GLU A 252 18.12 9.47 1.56
CA GLU A 252 17.83 10.63 2.39
C GLU A 252 17.87 10.26 3.87
N THR A 253 18.53 11.09 4.67
CA THR A 253 18.59 10.90 6.11
C THR A 253 17.63 11.81 6.85
N ILE A 254 16.92 11.27 7.83
CA ILE A 254 16.02 12.03 8.72
C ILE A 254 16.82 12.39 9.99
N ASP A 255 16.98 13.67 10.31
CA ASP A 255 17.69 14.05 11.55
C ASP A 255 16.85 13.71 12.79
N GLY A 256 17.18 12.61 13.46
CA GLY A 256 16.52 12.15 14.67
C GLY A 256 16.82 13.02 15.90
N MET A 257 17.69 14.01 15.78
CA MET A 257 18.02 14.97 16.85
C MET A 257 17.40 16.35 16.63
N ASP A 258 16.58 16.53 15.59
CA ASP A 258 15.91 17.79 15.31
C ASP A 258 15.03 18.24 16.49
N PRO A 259 15.02 19.53 16.89
CA PRO A 259 14.17 20.01 17.99
C PRO A 259 12.66 19.83 17.80
N ASP A 260 12.17 19.71 16.56
CA ASP A 260 10.74 19.66 16.28
C ASP A 260 10.12 18.27 16.41
N TRP A 261 10.93 17.21 16.28
CA TRP A 261 10.47 15.81 16.36
C TRP A 261 11.46 14.85 17.05
N GLY A 262 12.70 15.26 17.30
CA GLY A 262 13.71 14.44 17.98
C GLY A 262 13.62 14.47 19.51
N GLU A 263 14.10 13.41 20.16
CA GLU A 263 14.13 13.30 21.61
C GLU A 263 15.54 13.53 22.17
N ARG A 264 15.83 14.78 22.56
CA ARG A 264 17.17 15.19 23.06
C ARG A 264 17.72 14.32 24.19
N ASP A 265 16.85 13.83 25.08
CA ASP A 265 17.25 13.07 26.27
C ASP A 265 17.36 11.56 26.03
N ARG A 266 16.77 11.04 24.94
CA ARG A 266 16.76 9.60 24.61
C ARG A 266 17.70 9.24 23.46
N GLY A 267 18.10 10.21 22.64
CA GLY A 267 18.86 9.98 21.42
C GLY A 267 17.93 9.83 20.20
N PRO A 268 18.50 9.59 19.01
CA PRO A 268 17.72 9.47 17.78
C PRO A 268 16.89 8.18 17.81
N ASP A 269 15.62 8.28 17.41
CA ASP A 269 14.77 7.12 17.15
C ASP A 269 15.16 6.51 15.80
N VAL A 270 15.96 5.45 15.85
CA VAL A 270 16.61 4.86 14.68
C VAL A 270 15.70 3.96 13.85
N TRP A 271 14.48 3.65 14.32
CA TRP A 271 13.60 2.68 13.67
C TRP A 271 12.74 3.34 12.59
N THR A 272 13.36 3.73 11.48
CA THR A 272 12.70 4.42 10.37
C THR A 272 11.50 3.66 9.80
N GLN A 273 11.54 2.34 9.82
CA GLN A 273 10.42 1.50 9.38
C GLN A 273 9.20 1.66 10.28
N ASP A 274 9.40 1.81 11.58
CA ASP A 274 8.30 1.66 12.52
C ASP A 274 7.34 2.84 12.55
N TYR A 275 7.85 4.05 12.31
CA TYR A 275 7.06 5.26 12.51
C TYR A 275 6.26 5.70 11.27
N MET A 276 6.50 5.06 10.12
CA MET A 276 5.82 5.40 8.87
C MET A 276 5.71 4.21 7.91
N GLU A 277 4.62 4.14 7.17
CA GLU A 277 4.42 3.19 6.07
C GLU A 277 4.11 3.97 4.80
N LEU A 278 4.74 3.62 3.68
CA LEU A 278 4.67 4.39 2.45
C LEU A 278 3.80 3.70 1.41
N GLY A 279 2.73 4.38 1.02
CA GLY A 279 1.81 3.93 -0.01
C GLY A 279 1.53 5.00 -1.04
N TRP A 280 0.46 4.81 -1.80
CA TRP A 280 0.02 5.72 -2.83
C TRP A 280 -1.50 5.68 -2.97
N THR A 281 -2.03 6.72 -3.61
CA THR A 281 -3.41 6.76 -4.12
C THR A 281 -3.38 7.35 -5.52
N ALA A 282 -4.30 6.93 -6.38
CA ALA A 282 -4.35 7.41 -7.75
C ALA A 282 -5.74 7.33 -8.36
N MET A 283 -5.96 8.18 -9.36
CA MET A 283 -7.09 8.18 -10.29
C MET A 283 -6.58 8.14 -11.74
N PRO A 284 -7.46 7.87 -12.72
CA PRO A 284 -7.07 7.92 -14.13
C PRO A 284 -6.53 9.29 -14.56
N GLY A 285 -5.52 9.30 -15.44
CA GLY A 285 -4.83 10.54 -15.83
C GLY A 285 -4.44 10.66 -17.31
N GLY A 286 -4.84 9.72 -18.16
CA GLY A 286 -4.42 9.64 -19.56
C GLY A 286 -3.25 8.67 -19.73
N ASP A 287 -2.08 9.21 -20.10
CA ASP A 287 -0.88 8.41 -20.34
C ASP A 287 -0.30 7.78 -19.06
N ALA A 288 -0.61 8.35 -17.90
CA ALA A 288 -0.23 7.85 -16.57
C ALA A 288 -1.34 8.17 -15.55
N PRO A 289 -1.45 7.39 -14.44
CA PRO A 289 -2.31 7.75 -13.32
C PRO A 289 -1.94 9.12 -12.74
N ARG A 290 -2.94 9.85 -12.25
CA ARG A 290 -2.78 11.07 -11.44
C ARG A 290 -2.95 10.69 -9.98
N GLY A 291 -2.03 11.11 -9.12
CA GLY A 291 -2.08 10.75 -7.72
C GLY A 291 -0.81 11.13 -7.00
N MET A 292 -0.77 10.72 -5.73
CA MET A 292 0.24 11.13 -4.77
C MET A 292 0.78 9.91 -4.02
N ASN A 293 2.04 9.98 -3.63
CA ASN A 293 2.56 9.10 -2.60
C ASN A 293 1.99 9.55 -1.26
N VAL A 294 1.66 8.63 -0.36
CA VAL A 294 1.03 8.95 0.92
C VAL A 294 1.77 8.26 2.04
N VAL A 295 2.15 9.02 3.05
CA VAL A 295 2.70 8.47 4.29
C VAL A 295 1.57 8.18 5.27
N LEU A 296 1.49 6.93 5.71
CA LEU A 296 0.70 6.53 6.86
C LEU A 296 1.60 6.64 8.10
N ARG A 297 1.22 7.49 9.05
CA ARG A 297 1.91 7.65 10.33
C ARG A 297 1.51 6.55 11.30
N THR A 298 2.46 5.99 12.06
CA THR A 298 2.17 5.03 13.14
C THR A 298 1.07 5.55 14.08
N PRO A 299 0.16 4.69 14.59
CA PRO A 299 -0.81 5.11 15.59
C PRO A 299 -0.18 5.49 16.94
N ARG A 300 1.12 5.22 17.16
CA ARG A 300 1.87 5.67 18.34
C ARG A 300 1.83 7.19 18.49
N VAL A 301 1.03 7.66 19.45
CA VAL A 301 0.88 9.10 19.76
C VAL A 301 2.07 9.66 20.54
N ASP A 302 2.83 8.81 21.21
CA ASP A 302 3.97 9.14 22.07
C ASP A 302 5.32 9.14 21.34
N ARG A 303 5.36 8.72 20.08
CA ARG A 303 6.57 8.63 19.27
C ARG A 303 6.83 9.95 18.55
N ALA A 304 7.74 10.76 19.09
CA ALA A 304 7.96 12.13 18.64
C ALA A 304 8.45 12.24 17.19
N ILE A 305 9.38 11.37 16.77
CA ILE A 305 9.99 11.42 15.43
C ILE A 305 8.96 11.29 14.31
N ALA A 306 7.85 10.60 14.58
CA ALA A 306 6.75 10.41 13.63
C ALA A 306 6.10 11.74 13.22
N ALA A 307 6.35 12.87 13.92
CA ALA A 307 5.92 14.20 13.47
C ALA A 307 6.62 14.66 12.17
N TRP A 308 7.80 14.10 11.83
CA TRP A 308 8.48 14.31 10.54
C TRP A 308 7.57 14.01 9.35
N THR A 309 6.74 12.96 9.43
CA THR A 309 5.81 12.55 8.37
C THR A 309 4.82 13.65 7.97
N ARG A 310 4.42 14.51 8.91
CA ARG A 310 3.54 15.64 8.62
C ARG A 310 4.30 16.92 8.26
N ARG A 311 5.50 17.11 8.81
CA ARG A 311 6.24 18.38 8.69
C ARG A 311 7.17 18.45 7.48
N GLU A 312 7.67 17.31 7.02
CA GLU A 312 8.74 17.27 6.01
C GLU A 312 8.42 16.34 4.83
N PHE A 313 7.66 15.26 5.10
CA PHE A 313 7.18 14.41 4.01
C PHE A 313 5.99 15.04 3.27
N LEU A 314 5.06 15.66 4.00
CA LEU A 314 3.95 16.40 3.39
C LEU A 314 4.48 17.46 2.41
N GLY A 315 3.79 17.63 1.29
CA GLY A 315 4.07 18.63 0.27
C GLY A 315 3.52 18.18 -1.08
N PRO A 316 3.91 18.82 -2.19
CA PRO A 316 3.29 18.57 -3.50
C PRO A 316 3.40 17.10 -3.91
N ASN A 317 2.28 16.46 -4.28
CA ASN A 317 2.17 15.04 -4.62
C ASN A 317 2.66 14.07 -3.51
N ARG A 318 2.72 14.53 -2.25
CA ARG A 318 3.11 13.75 -1.07
C ARG A 318 2.10 13.97 0.05
N GLY A 319 1.14 13.07 0.16
CA GLY A 319 0.07 13.16 1.14
C GLY A 319 0.38 12.55 2.50
N TYR A 320 -0.46 12.87 3.49
CA TYR A 320 -0.31 12.44 4.88
C TYR A 320 -1.62 11.90 5.47
N VAL A 321 -1.55 10.76 6.17
CA VAL A 321 -2.66 10.25 6.99
C VAL A 321 -2.20 9.68 8.34
N TRP A 322 -3.09 9.77 9.32
CA TRP A 322 -2.87 9.24 10.66
C TRP A 322 -4.15 8.66 11.25
N HIS A 323 -4.22 7.32 11.27
CA HIS A 323 -5.36 6.57 11.80
C HIS A 323 -4.99 5.92 13.13
N HIS A 324 -5.61 6.38 14.21
CA HIS A 324 -5.39 5.87 15.56
C HIS A 324 -6.65 5.99 16.40
N SER A 325 -6.77 5.16 17.44
CA SER A 325 -7.89 5.24 18.37
C SER A 325 -7.93 6.60 19.07
N ALA A 326 -9.11 7.22 19.14
CA ALA A 326 -9.30 8.54 19.78
C ALA A 326 -8.85 8.56 21.25
N ARG A 327 -8.92 7.41 21.92
CA ARG A 327 -8.18 7.14 23.15
C ARG A 327 -7.25 5.98 22.84
N TYR A 328 -5.95 6.26 22.84
CA TYR A 328 -4.95 5.23 22.59
C TYR A 328 -5.17 4.05 23.55
N PRO A 329 -5.24 2.81 23.05
CA PRO A 329 -5.67 1.70 23.87
C PRO A 329 -4.67 1.44 25.01
N THR A 330 -5.20 1.01 26.16
CA THR A 330 -4.39 0.62 27.34
C THR A 330 -4.82 -0.74 27.88
N ALA A 331 -5.62 -1.47 27.10
CA ALA A 331 -6.04 -2.81 27.44
C ALA A 331 -4.82 -3.73 27.49
N ARG A 332 -4.85 -4.73 28.39
CA ARG A 332 -3.72 -5.67 28.56
C ARG A 332 -3.31 -6.39 27.28
N ALA A 333 -4.24 -6.58 26.35
CA ALA A 333 -3.99 -7.24 25.07
C ALA A 333 -3.48 -6.28 23.98
N HIS A 334 -3.58 -4.96 24.16
CA HIS A 334 -2.97 -4.03 23.22
C HIS A 334 -1.49 -3.87 23.57
N ASP A 335 -0.65 -4.02 22.56
CA ASP A 335 0.78 -3.86 22.69
C ASP A 335 1.25 -2.75 21.73
N PRO A 336 1.76 -1.62 22.26
CA PRO A 336 2.29 -0.53 21.46
C PRO A 336 3.42 -0.92 20.50
N SER A 337 4.09 -2.06 20.69
CA SER A 337 5.06 -2.56 19.72
C SER A 337 4.39 -3.00 18.41
N LEU A 338 3.18 -3.58 18.47
CA LEU A 338 2.46 -4.06 17.27
C LEU A 338 1.87 -2.92 16.42
N ASP A 339 1.96 -1.69 16.92
CA ASP A 339 1.58 -0.45 16.23
C ASP A 339 2.71 0.14 15.37
N SER A 340 3.91 -0.45 15.43
CA SER A 340 5.02 -0.13 14.54
C SER A 340 4.85 -0.78 13.17
N PHE A 341 5.29 -0.14 12.11
CA PHE A 341 5.10 -0.66 10.75
C PHE A 341 6.13 -1.66 10.24
N GLY A 342 7.17 -2.03 11.03
CA GLY A 342 7.82 -3.35 10.83
C GLY A 342 6.82 -4.52 10.97
N ASN A 343 5.70 -4.28 11.64
CA ASN A 343 4.59 -5.23 11.77
C ASN A 343 3.51 -5.12 10.67
N LEU A 344 3.71 -4.32 9.61
CA LEU A 344 2.75 -4.16 8.51
C LEU A 344 3.46 -4.31 7.16
N GLU A 345 3.19 -5.40 6.46
CA GLU A 345 3.89 -5.73 5.22
C GLU A 345 2.91 -6.17 4.11
N VAL A 346 3.41 -6.27 2.88
CA VAL A 346 2.61 -6.69 1.71
C VAL A 346 3.20 -7.95 1.06
N ILE A 347 2.41 -9.03 1.02
CA ILE A 347 2.69 -10.18 0.14
C ILE A 347 2.63 -9.65 -1.30
N PRO A 348 3.70 -9.76 -2.12
CA PRO A 348 3.71 -9.21 -3.47
C PRO A 348 2.61 -9.83 -4.34
N ALA A 349 2.23 -9.17 -5.43
CA ALA A 349 1.09 -9.57 -6.27
C ALA A 349 1.07 -11.07 -6.63
N TYR A 350 -0.11 -11.70 -6.51
CA TYR A 350 -0.36 -13.10 -6.86
C TYR A 350 -1.79 -13.28 -7.39
N ALA A 351 -2.11 -14.49 -7.84
CA ALA A 351 -3.42 -14.81 -8.41
C ALA A 351 -4.56 -14.43 -7.44
N GLY A 352 -5.48 -13.58 -7.91
CA GLY A 352 -6.58 -13.06 -7.12
C GLY A 352 -6.23 -11.79 -6.32
N HIS A 353 -4.96 -11.52 -6.05
CA HIS A 353 -4.39 -10.38 -5.30
C HIS A 353 -3.43 -9.55 -6.19
N PRO A 354 -3.95 -8.81 -7.20
CA PRO A 354 -3.10 -8.12 -8.18
C PRO A 354 -2.30 -6.95 -7.60
N LEU A 355 -2.70 -6.41 -6.44
CA LEU A 355 -1.95 -5.40 -5.67
C LEU A 355 -1.27 -6.01 -4.43
N GLY A 356 -1.21 -7.34 -4.36
CA GLY A 356 -0.74 -8.04 -3.17
C GLY A 356 -1.79 -8.17 -2.07
N ARG A 357 -1.35 -8.65 -0.91
CA ARG A 357 -2.17 -8.76 0.29
C ARG A 357 -1.41 -8.21 1.48
N LEU A 358 -2.05 -7.32 2.22
CA LEU A 358 -1.52 -6.87 3.50
C LEU A 358 -1.47 -8.04 4.47
N PHE A 359 -0.39 -8.12 5.23
CA PHE A 359 -0.27 -9.01 6.37
C PHE A 359 0.37 -8.27 7.54
N HIS A 360 -0.07 -8.62 8.75
CA HIS A 360 0.37 -7.96 9.97
C HIS A 360 0.33 -8.92 11.16
N GLY A 361 1.15 -8.68 12.17
CA GLY A 361 1.11 -9.46 13.41
C GLY A 361 -0.04 -8.99 14.30
N ASN A 362 -0.98 -9.89 14.61
CA ASN A 362 -2.09 -9.59 15.51
C ASN A 362 -2.75 -10.87 16.03
N VAL A 363 -2.94 -10.97 17.35
CA VAL A 363 -3.74 -12.01 18.00
C VAL A 363 -4.53 -11.43 19.17
N ASP A 364 -5.59 -12.12 19.62
CA ASP A 364 -6.44 -11.67 20.74
C ASP A 364 -5.66 -11.37 22.03
N ALA A 365 -4.52 -12.02 22.24
CA ALA A 365 -3.68 -11.85 23.42
C ALA A 365 -2.65 -10.71 23.29
N ARG A 366 -2.35 -10.27 22.07
CA ARG A 366 -1.33 -9.26 21.73
C ARG A 366 -1.70 -8.62 20.38
N SER A 367 -2.18 -7.38 20.41
CA SER A 367 -2.90 -6.75 19.30
C SER A 367 -2.47 -5.31 19.04
N SER A 368 -2.59 -4.90 17.78
CA SER A 368 -2.42 -3.51 17.32
C SER A 368 -3.71 -2.68 17.44
N ASP A 369 -3.58 -1.37 17.25
CA ASP A 369 -4.65 -0.39 17.36
C ASP A 369 -5.84 -0.78 16.47
N PRO A 370 -7.04 -0.92 17.03
CA PRO A 370 -8.22 -1.35 16.27
C PRO A 370 -8.63 -0.36 15.17
N GLU A 371 -8.35 0.94 15.32
CA GLU A 371 -8.65 1.94 14.30
C GLU A 371 -7.72 1.78 13.09
N LEU A 372 -6.43 1.52 13.32
CA LEU A 372 -5.50 1.18 12.23
C LEU A 372 -5.98 -0.06 11.46
N ARG A 373 -6.36 -1.13 12.18
CA ARG A 373 -6.84 -2.36 11.55
C ARG A 373 -8.15 -2.15 10.78
N ALA A 374 -9.06 -1.33 11.31
CA ALA A 374 -10.31 -0.99 10.64
C ALA A 374 -10.05 -0.16 9.37
N PHE A 375 -9.12 0.79 9.43
CA PHE A 375 -8.68 1.58 8.28
C PHE A 375 -8.09 0.72 7.17
N LEU A 376 -7.10 -0.14 7.47
CA LEU A 376 -6.46 -1.01 6.48
C LEU A 376 -7.47 -1.93 5.78
N ASN A 377 -8.40 -2.53 6.53
CA ASN A 377 -9.45 -3.38 5.95
C ASN A 377 -10.47 -2.60 5.11
N ALA A 378 -10.74 -1.33 5.43
CA ALA A 378 -11.66 -0.50 4.67
C ALA A 378 -11.16 -0.19 3.25
N GLN A 379 -9.85 -0.29 3.00
CA GLN A 379 -9.27 -0.05 1.68
C GLN A 379 -9.61 -1.15 0.66
N ARG A 380 -9.88 -2.37 1.13
CA ARG A 380 -10.31 -3.58 0.37
C ARG A 380 -9.34 -4.13 -0.67
N VAL A 381 -8.62 -3.27 -1.39
CA VAL A 381 -7.85 -3.65 -2.59
C VAL A 381 -6.62 -4.52 -2.29
N GLN A 382 -6.08 -4.43 -1.07
CA GLN A 382 -5.06 -5.35 -0.55
C GLN A 382 -5.59 -6.21 0.62
N GLY A 383 -6.91 -6.18 0.85
CA GLY A 383 -7.57 -6.82 1.99
C GLY A 383 -8.40 -8.07 1.61
N PRO A 384 -8.94 -8.79 2.60
CA PRO A 384 -8.79 -8.55 4.03
C PRO A 384 -7.34 -8.77 4.48
N VAL A 385 -6.89 -8.01 5.48
CA VAL A 385 -5.53 -8.14 6.02
C VAL A 385 -5.34 -9.57 6.56
N LEU A 386 -4.21 -10.21 6.25
CA LEU A 386 -3.84 -11.50 6.81
C LEU A 386 -3.19 -11.29 8.19
N GLU A 387 -3.87 -11.72 9.24
CA GLU A 387 -3.33 -11.64 10.60
C GLU A 387 -2.47 -12.86 10.93
N LEU A 388 -1.24 -12.63 11.40
CA LEU A 388 -0.28 -13.66 11.78
C LEU A 388 -0.01 -13.61 13.29
N ASP A 389 0.32 -14.76 13.88
CA ASP A 389 0.77 -14.81 15.27
C ASP A 389 2.26 -14.45 15.37
N THR A 390 2.53 -13.25 15.88
CA THR A 390 3.87 -12.73 16.19
C THR A 390 4.12 -12.65 17.70
N SER A 391 3.24 -13.25 18.53
CA SER A 391 3.36 -13.18 20.00
C SER A 391 4.61 -13.89 20.54
N TRP A 392 5.20 -14.79 19.74
CA TRP A 392 6.44 -15.51 20.05
C TRP A 392 7.72 -14.67 19.87
N LEU A 393 7.64 -13.49 19.25
CA LEU A 393 8.76 -12.55 19.12
C LEU A 393 8.69 -11.51 20.23
N HIS A 394 9.83 -11.01 20.70
CA HIS A 394 9.88 -9.97 21.72
C HIS A 394 9.36 -8.64 21.16
N VAL A 395 9.90 -8.20 20.02
CA VAL A 395 9.43 -7.00 19.32
C VAL A 395 8.04 -7.26 18.71
N GLY A 396 7.85 -8.38 18.03
CA GLY A 396 6.50 -8.85 17.64
C GLY A 396 6.10 -8.46 16.22
N HIS A 397 7.07 -8.28 15.33
CA HIS A 397 6.88 -7.78 13.98
C HIS A 397 7.03 -8.89 12.93
N VAL A 398 6.46 -8.68 11.75
CA VAL A 398 6.48 -9.68 10.68
C VAL A 398 7.76 -9.62 9.84
N ASP A 399 8.40 -8.44 9.77
CA ASP A 399 9.67 -8.23 9.07
C ASP A 399 10.86 -8.95 9.75
N GLU A 400 10.72 -9.35 11.02
CA GLU A 400 11.72 -10.12 11.78
C GLU A 400 11.94 -11.54 11.20
N PHE A 401 10.94 -12.10 10.52
CA PHE A 401 11.00 -13.48 10.03
C PHE A 401 10.65 -13.67 8.56
N ALA A 402 10.05 -12.68 7.89
CA ALA A 402 9.64 -12.79 6.50
C ALA A 402 10.03 -11.56 5.67
N SER A 403 10.46 -11.82 4.43
CA SER A 403 10.69 -10.79 3.41
C SER A 403 10.49 -11.39 2.02
N PHE A 404 10.57 -10.60 0.96
CA PHE A 404 10.35 -11.05 -0.41
C PHE A 404 11.45 -10.52 -1.32
N ILE A 405 11.83 -11.31 -2.32
CA ILE A 405 12.79 -10.88 -3.36
C ILE A 405 12.26 -11.16 -4.77
N PRO A 406 12.60 -10.32 -5.76
CA PRO A 406 12.23 -10.55 -7.13
C PRO A 406 13.13 -11.63 -7.73
N VAL A 407 12.53 -12.57 -8.46
CA VAL A 407 13.26 -13.63 -9.15
C VAL A 407 12.75 -13.78 -10.57
N ASN A 408 13.57 -14.37 -11.44
CA ASN A 408 13.16 -14.67 -12.82
C ASN A 408 12.38 -16.00 -12.86
N SER A 409 11.17 -16.01 -12.31
CA SER A 409 10.24 -17.15 -12.31
C SER A 409 8.87 -16.74 -12.89
N PRO A 410 7.98 -17.69 -13.22
CA PRO A 410 6.61 -17.35 -13.61
C PRO A 410 5.84 -16.51 -12.57
N ARG A 411 6.14 -16.69 -11.27
CA ARG A 411 5.58 -15.87 -10.18
C ARG A 411 6.25 -14.50 -10.08
N GLY A 412 7.54 -14.43 -10.42
CA GLY A 412 8.33 -13.21 -10.37
C GLY A 412 8.97 -12.92 -9.02
N TRP A 413 8.68 -13.71 -7.98
CA TRP A 413 9.21 -13.49 -6.63
C TRP A 413 9.30 -14.78 -5.81
N LYS A 414 10.11 -14.74 -4.75
CA LYS A 414 10.22 -15.79 -3.71
C LYS A 414 10.04 -15.19 -2.32
N LEU A 415 9.55 -16.02 -1.41
CA LEU A 415 9.49 -15.72 0.01
C LEU A 415 10.85 -16.04 0.65
N LEU A 416 11.37 -15.11 1.44
CA LEU A 416 12.46 -15.34 2.37
C LEU A 416 11.85 -15.60 3.75
N VAL A 417 12.32 -16.63 4.44
CA VAL A 417 11.87 -16.92 5.82
C VAL A 417 13.08 -17.19 6.71
N ALA A 418 13.08 -16.66 7.93
CA ALA A 418 14.05 -17.02 8.96
C ALA A 418 14.23 -18.55 9.10
N SER A 419 15.44 -19.02 9.42
CA SER A 419 15.67 -20.45 9.64
C SER A 419 16.80 -20.70 10.63
N PRO A 420 16.47 -20.77 11.93
CA PRO A 420 17.30 -21.36 12.98
C PRO A 420 17.91 -22.71 12.61
N ARG A 421 17.11 -23.56 11.96
CA ARG A 421 17.53 -24.90 11.51
C ARG A 421 18.63 -24.79 10.46
N ALA A 422 18.49 -23.92 9.46
CA ALA A 422 19.53 -23.71 8.45
C ALA A 422 20.81 -23.15 9.07
N ALA A 423 20.71 -22.18 10.00
CA ALA A 423 21.87 -21.63 10.68
C ALA A 423 22.66 -22.69 11.46
N ARG A 424 21.96 -23.49 12.26
CA ARG A 424 22.57 -24.61 13.00
C ARG A 424 23.25 -25.59 12.04
N ALA A 425 22.60 -25.93 10.93
CA ALA A 425 23.16 -26.85 9.93
C ALA A 425 24.45 -26.29 9.30
N GLN A 426 24.50 -24.98 8.99
CA GLN A 426 25.73 -24.34 8.48
C GLN A 426 26.88 -24.45 9.50
N LEU A 427 26.60 -24.14 10.76
CA LEU A 427 27.61 -24.24 11.83
C LEU A 427 28.11 -25.68 12.03
N GLN A 428 27.20 -26.67 12.02
CA GLN A 428 27.56 -28.08 12.12
C GLN A 428 28.40 -28.53 10.93
N ALA A 429 28.00 -28.18 9.70
CA ALA A 429 28.72 -28.52 8.49
C ALA A 429 30.16 -27.98 8.49
N LEU A 430 30.39 -26.77 9.03
CA LEU A 430 31.74 -26.22 9.18
C LEU A 430 32.62 -27.06 10.11
N VAL A 431 32.08 -27.49 11.25
CA VAL A 431 32.82 -28.31 12.24
C VAL A 431 33.05 -29.72 11.70
N GLU A 432 32.08 -30.29 10.97
CA GLU A 432 32.22 -31.60 10.33
C GLU A 432 33.27 -31.59 9.22
N ALA A 433 33.36 -30.50 8.45
CA ALA A 433 34.35 -30.34 7.39
C ALA A 433 35.79 -30.22 7.94
N ASP A 434 35.97 -29.51 9.06
CA ASP A 434 37.22 -29.42 9.81
C ASP A 434 36.92 -29.13 11.30
N PRO A 435 37.22 -30.05 12.23
CA PRO A 435 37.00 -29.83 13.65
C PRO A 435 37.66 -28.58 14.22
N ALA A 436 38.74 -28.07 13.60
CA ALA A 436 39.38 -26.82 14.01
C ALA A 436 38.47 -25.59 13.82
N ASN A 437 37.48 -25.66 12.92
CA ASN A 437 36.49 -24.59 12.76
C ASN A 437 35.62 -24.41 14.01
N GLY A 438 35.44 -25.45 14.83
CA GLY A 438 34.67 -25.37 16.07
C GLY A 438 35.26 -24.38 17.09
N GLU A 439 36.57 -24.14 17.04
CA GLU A 439 37.27 -23.19 17.92
C GLU A 439 37.31 -21.77 17.37
N ARG A 440 36.80 -21.53 16.16
CA ARG A 440 36.69 -20.18 15.61
C ARG A 440 35.62 -19.39 16.34
N VAL A 441 35.92 -18.11 16.55
CA VAL A 441 35.08 -17.17 17.29
C VAL A 441 34.12 -16.48 16.32
N MET A 442 32.84 -16.47 16.67
CA MET A 442 31.81 -15.58 16.10
C MET A 442 31.67 -14.35 17.00
N PHE A 443 31.16 -13.26 16.44
CA PHE A 443 30.88 -11.98 17.11
C PHE A 443 32.13 -11.35 17.75
N GLU A 444 33.30 -11.55 17.13
CA GLU A 444 34.55 -11.00 17.63
C GLU A 444 34.50 -9.46 17.61
N GLY A 445 34.80 -8.84 18.75
CA GLY A 445 34.76 -7.38 18.92
C GLY A 445 33.37 -6.82 19.20
N GLN A 446 32.30 -7.60 19.03
CA GLN A 446 30.93 -7.19 19.27
C GLN A 446 30.52 -7.32 20.73
N ARG A 447 29.53 -6.52 21.14
CA ARG A 447 29.08 -6.45 22.53
C ARG A 447 27.56 -6.50 22.66
N TRP A 448 27.13 -7.18 23.69
CA TRP A 448 25.77 -7.13 24.22
C TRP A 448 25.70 -6.17 25.39
N PHE A 449 24.50 -5.77 25.77
CA PHE A 449 24.24 -4.93 26.93
C PHE A 449 23.37 -5.67 27.92
N HIS A 450 23.63 -5.49 29.21
CA HIS A 450 22.74 -6.07 30.22
C HIS A 450 21.37 -5.39 30.18
N PRO A 451 20.27 -6.16 30.22
CA PRO A 451 18.91 -5.64 30.08
C PRO A 451 18.48 -4.81 31.30
N GLU A 452 17.37 -4.10 31.16
CA GLU A 452 16.72 -3.37 32.25
C GLU A 452 16.45 -4.28 33.45
N GLY A 453 16.72 -3.79 34.66
CA GLY A 453 16.53 -4.56 35.90
C GLY A 453 17.67 -5.51 36.26
N HIS A 454 18.68 -5.69 35.40
CA HIS A 454 19.89 -6.43 35.74
C HIS A 454 20.83 -5.60 36.65
N PRO A 455 21.58 -6.19 37.62
CA PRO A 455 22.50 -5.43 38.48
C PRO A 455 23.61 -4.65 37.75
N LEU A 456 23.86 -5.00 36.49
CA LEU A 456 24.82 -4.36 35.59
C LEU A 456 24.14 -3.73 34.37
N GLU A 457 22.85 -3.42 34.46
CA GLU A 457 22.04 -2.79 33.40
C GLU A 457 22.82 -1.74 32.59
N GLY A 458 22.70 -1.82 31.26
CA GLY A 458 23.37 -0.93 30.31
C GLY A 458 24.88 -1.13 30.21
N ARG A 459 25.50 -1.99 31.02
CA ARG A 459 26.92 -2.31 30.84
C ARG A 459 27.12 -3.33 29.74
N ALA A 460 28.11 -3.06 28.91
CA ALA A 460 28.45 -3.92 27.80
C ALA A 460 29.22 -5.17 28.26
N TYR A 461 28.93 -6.32 27.65
CA TYR A 461 29.67 -7.57 27.79
C TYR A 461 29.96 -8.19 26.41
N SER A 462 30.96 -9.06 26.33
CA SER A 462 31.40 -9.63 25.06
C SER A 462 30.34 -10.53 24.45
N ALA A 463 30.03 -10.33 23.16
CA ALA A 463 29.22 -11.25 22.37
C ALA A 463 30.02 -12.47 21.86
N ALA A 464 31.36 -12.34 21.83
CA ALA A 464 32.26 -13.32 21.25
C ALA A 464 32.12 -14.73 21.85
N ARG A 465 31.87 -15.73 21.01
CA ARG A 465 31.73 -17.14 21.38
C ARG A 465 32.32 -18.04 20.30
N THR A 466 32.88 -19.18 20.67
CA THR A 466 33.32 -20.17 19.67
C THR A 466 32.11 -20.91 19.09
N ILE A 467 32.22 -21.38 17.84
CA ILE A 467 31.18 -22.20 17.19
C ILE A 467 30.81 -23.41 18.07
N ASN A 468 31.80 -24.10 18.65
CA ASN A 468 31.56 -25.22 19.56
C ASN A 468 30.75 -24.80 20.80
N SER A 469 31.05 -23.64 21.38
CA SER A 469 30.32 -23.14 22.55
C SER A 469 28.88 -22.75 22.23
N ILE A 470 28.61 -22.28 21.02
CA ILE A 470 27.25 -21.97 20.54
C ILE A 470 26.48 -23.27 20.30
N LEU A 471 27.06 -24.23 19.56
CA LEU A 471 26.43 -25.52 19.28
C LEU A 471 26.20 -26.39 20.53
N ALA A 472 27.03 -26.22 21.57
CA ALA A 472 26.90 -26.93 22.85
C ALA A 472 25.89 -26.28 23.81
N ASP A 473 25.37 -25.10 23.49
CA ASP A 473 24.40 -24.39 24.32
C ASP A 473 23.02 -25.02 24.20
N THR A 474 22.66 -25.86 25.16
CA THR A 474 21.41 -26.62 25.10
C THR A 474 20.16 -25.75 25.23
N GLU A 475 20.25 -24.62 25.93
CA GLU A 475 19.13 -23.70 26.11
C GLU A 475 18.87 -22.94 24.80
N LEU A 476 19.93 -22.38 24.21
CA LEU A 476 19.86 -21.74 22.89
C LEU A 476 19.33 -22.71 21.83
N MET A 477 19.86 -23.92 21.76
CA MET A 477 19.44 -24.91 20.75
C MET A 477 18.00 -25.39 20.95
N ALA A 478 17.52 -25.50 22.20
CA ALA A 478 16.14 -25.86 22.50
C ALA A 478 15.18 -24.72 22.11
N PHE A 479 15.55 -23.47 22.40
CA PHE A 479 14.78 -22.30 22.01
C PHE A 479 14.64 -22.21 20.48
N ASN A 480 15.74 -22.35 19.75
CA ASN A 480 15.75 -22.37 18.29
C ASN A 480 14.89 -23.48 17.67
N GLN A 481 14.76 -24.63 18.35
CA GLN A 481 13.85 -25.68 17.89
C GLN A 481 12.38 -25.27 18.05
N SER A 482 12.04 -24.57 19.14
CA SER A 482 10.71 -24.01 19.36
C SER A 482 10.38 -22.92 18.34
N ASP A 483 11.29 -21.97 18.14
CA ASP A 483 11.10 -20.87 17.19
C ASP A 483 11.00 -21.36 15.75
N GLN A 484 11.79 -22.37 15.36
CA GLN A 484 11.64 -22.99 14.04
C GLN A 484 10.22 -23.55 13.83
N ALA A 485 9.56 -24.06 14.87
CA ALA A 485 8.19 -24.54 14.76
C ALA A 485 7.20 -23.38 14.53
N HIS A 486 7.38 -22.24 15.21
CA HIS A 486 6.59 -21.03 14.94
C HIS A 486 6.79 -20.54 13.50
N ILE A 487 8.05 -20.49 13.06
CA ILE A 487 8.41 -20.07 11.72
C ILE A 487 7.85 -21.04 10.66
N ASP A 488 7.95 -22.35 10.87
CA ASP A 488 7.41 -23.35 9.95
C ASP A 488 5.87 -23.21 9.83
N MET A 489 5.16 -22.89 10.93
CA MET A 489 3.71 -22.61 10.91
C MET A 489 3.37 -21.35 10.10
N VAL A 490 4.08 -20.24 10.32
CA VAL A 490 3.81 -19.01 9.58
C VAL A 490 4.19 -19.14 8.10
N ARG A 491 5.30 -19.84 7.80
CA ARG A 491 5.66 -20.22 6.44
C ARG A 491 4.51 -20.98 5.77
N GLU A 492 3.92 -21.99 6.42
CA GLU A 492 2.80 -22.76 5.86
C GLU A 492 1.57 -21.87 5.57
N ILE A 493 1.28 -20.91 6.44
CA ILE A 493 0.21 -19.92 6.23
C ILE A 493 0.49 -19.10 4.97
N LEU A 494 1.68 -18.51 4.85
CA LEU A 494 2.07 -17.69 3.69
C LEU A 494 2.11 -18.51 2.40
N GLN A 495 2.61 -19.75 2.45
CA GLN A 495 2.61 -20.66 1.31
C GLN A 495 1.19 -21.02 0.87
N THR A 496 0.30 -21.30 1.81
CA THR A 496 -1.11 -21.61 1.52
C THR A 496 -1.82 -20.39 0.92
N GLU A 497 -1.60 -19.21 1.50
CA GLU A 497 -2.21 -17.96 1.08
C GLU A 497 -1.85 -17.60 -0.35
N ALA A 498 -0.55 -17.55 -0.67
CA ALA A 498 -0.09 -17.13 -1.99
C ALA A 498 0.06 -18.32 -2.98
N GLY A 499 -0.21 -19.55 -2.53
CA GLY A 499 -0.04 -20.78 -3.31
C GLY A 499 1.43 -21.05 -3.68
N LEU A 500 2.37 -20.81 -2.76
CA LEU A 500 3.81 -21.02 -2.96
C LEU A 500 4.19 -22.49 -2.81
N THR A 501 5.12 -22.94 -3.65
CA THR A 501 5.80 -24.23 -3.50
C THR A 501 7.10 -24.08 -2.71
N ASP A 502 7.69 -25.19 -2.27
CA ASP A 502 8.92 -25.16 -1.47
C ASP A 502 10.14 -24.58 -2.21
N ASP A 503 10.18 -24.69 -3.54
CA ASP A 503 11.22 -24.07 -4.38
C ASP A 503 11.05 -22.55 -4.54
N GLU A 504 9.89 -22.02 -4.14
CA GLU A 504 9.59 -20.59 -4.08
C GLU A 504 9.84 -19.99 -2.69
N VAL A 505 10.44 -20.76 -1.78
CA VAL A 505 10.85 -20.32 -0.43
C VAL A 505 12.36 -20.47 -0.25
N ILE A 506 13.01 -19.45 0.31
CA ILE A 506 14.43 -19.47 0.69
C ILE A 506 14.51 -19.33 2.21
N GLU A 507 15.16 -20.31 2.84
CA GLU A 507 15.47 -20.26 4.27
C GLU A 507 16.70 -19.37 4.52
N MET A 508 16.52 -18.30 5.30
CA MET A 508 17.53 -17.33 5.69
C MET A 508 18.18 -17.75 7.01
N PRO A 509 19.45 -18.17 7.03
CA PRO A 509 20.07 -18.80 8.19
C PRO A 509 20.52 -17.77 9.24
N PHE A 510 19.79 -17.69 10.36
CA PHE A 510 20.26 -17.10 11.61
C PHE A 510 19.59 -17.79 12.81
N LEU A 511 20.27 -17.80 13.96
CA LEU A 511 19.73 -18.33 15.22
C LEU A 511 18.94 -17.24 15.95
N MET A 512 17.99 -17.68 16.78
CA MET A 512 17.20 -16.89 17.72
C MET A 512 17.66 -17.12 19.17
N TRP A 513 17.34 -16.23 20.09
CA TRP A 513 17.49 -16.43 21.53
C TRP A 513 16.29 -15.89 22.29
N GLU A 514 16.07 -16.41 23.50
CA GLU A 514 15.02 -15.92 24.40
C GLU A 514 15.44 -14.58 24.99
N ILE A 515 14.56 -13.58 24.89
CA ILE A 515 14.71 -12.29 25.58
C ILE A 515 14.00 -12.36 26.93
N GLU A 516 12.69 -12.62 26.91
CA GLU A 516 11.90 -12.77 28.12
C GLU A 516 10.62 -13.57 27.89
N ASN A 517 10.15 -14.27 28.93
CA ASN A 517 8.84 -14.94 28.96
C ASN A 517 8.58 -15.88 27.76
N GLY A 518 9.62 -16.52 27.21
CA GLY A 518 9.54 -17.37 26.03
C GLY A 518 9.44 -16.62 24.69
N GLN A 519 9.57 -15.29 24.68
CA GLN A 519 9.62 -14.48 23.46
C GLN A 519 11.06 -14.33 22.96
N GLY A 520 11.23 -14.42 21.65
CA GLY A 520 12.53 -14.46 20.99
C GLY A 520 12.92 -13.20 20.25
N ALA A 521 14.22 -13.02 20.05
CA ALA A 521 14.79 -12.08 19.08
C ALA A 521 15.96 -12.74 18.33
N ALA A 522 16.50 -12.06 17.32
CA ALA A 522 17.62 -12.57 16.56
C ALA A 522 18.89 -12.66 17.44
N TYR A 523 19.49 -13.85 17.55
CA TYR A 523 20.77 -14.06 18.25
C TYR A 523 21.97 -13.83 17.33
N MET A 524 21.84 -14.30 16.09
CA MET A 524 22.67 -13.87 14.97
C MET A 524 21.89 -12.77 14.23
N PRO A 525 22.56 -11.75 13.66
CA PRO A 525 21.87 -10.71 12.92
C PRO A 525 20.85 -11.25 11.91
N GLY A 526 19.61 -10.78 12.03
CA GLY A 526 18.42 -11.26 11.33
C GLY A 526 18.44 -10.89 9.86
N SER A 527 19.21 -11.63 9.05
CA SER A 527 19.43 -11.34 7.62
C SER A 527 18.18 -11.34 6.73
N VAL A 528 17.02 -11.79 7.22
CA VAL A 528 15.73 -11.67 6.53
C VAL A 528 15.13 -10.26 6.62
N ASN A 529 15.43 -9.53 7.69
CA ASN A 529 15.03 -8.14 7.94
C ASN A 529 15.97 -7.21 7.15
N LEU A 530 15.80 -7.24 5.83
CA LEU A 530 16.67 -6.61 4.84
C LEU A 530 15.98 -5.46 4.12
N LEU A 531 16.77 -4.49 3.66
CA LEU A 531 16.32 -3.46 2.73
C LEU A 531 16.49 -3.98 1.29
N LEU A 532 15.39 -4.03 0.53
CA LEU A 532 15.38 -4.39 -0.88
C LEU A 532 15.05 -3.19 -1.76
N TYR A 533 15.86 -2.95 -2.79
CA TYR A 533 15.48 -2.08 -3.91
C TYR A 533 15.96 -2.65 -5.25
N GLY A 534 15.05 -2.76 -6.22
CA GLY A 534 15.34 -3.36 -7.51
C GLY A 534 15.89 -4.80 -7.38
N ARG A 535 17.18 -5.00 -7.67
CA ARG A 535 17.87 -6.29 -7.50
C ARG A 535 19.03 -6.21 -6.51
N SER A 536 18.97 -5.28 -5.56
CA SER A 536 19.94 -5.11 -4.50
C SER A 536 19.28 -5.33 -3.14
N ALA A 537 19.92 -6.14 -2.30
CA ALA A 537 19.49 -6.41 -0.93
C ALA A 537 20.61 -5.99 0.04
N ILE A 538 20.32 -5.05 0.93
CA ILE A 538 21.19 -4.70 2.04
C ILE A 538 20.74 -5.49 3.26
N MET A 539 21.56 -6.45 3.67
CA MET A 539 21.34 -7.30 4.83
C MET A 539 22.19 -6.82 6.01
N ALA A 540 21.80 -7.27 7.20
CA ALA A 540 22.57 -7.11 8.42
C ALA A 540 23.92 -7.84 8.34
N ARG A 541 25.01 -7.19 8.77
CA ARG A 541 26.32 -7.85 8.87
C ARG A 541 26.26 -8.93 9.95
N PRO A 542 26.51 -10.22 9.63
CA PRO A 542 26.28 -11.33 10.56
C PRO A 542 27.36 -11.49 11.65
N HIS A 543 28.57 -10.94 11.43
CA HIS A 543 29.72 -11.08 12.34
C HIS A 543 30.01 -12.54 12.69
N ALA A 544 29.95 -13.42 11.71
CA ALA A 544 30.25 -14.83 11.87
C ALA A 544 31.76 -15.11 11.84
N ALA A 545 32.14 -16.38 11.93
CA ALA A 545 33.55 -16.76 11.94
C ALA A 545 34.21 -16.46 10.58
N VAL A 546 35.45 -15.95 10.62
CA VAL A 546 36.23 -15.75 9.40
C VAL A 546 36.83 -17.09 8.94
N ILE A 547 36.49 -17.51 7.72
CA ILE A 547 36.99 -18.71 7.04
C ILE A 547 37.67 -18.27 5.74
N ASN A 548 38.94 -18.67 5.54
CA ASN A 548 39.72 -18.31 4.35
C ASN A 548 39.78 -16.78 4.07
N GLY A 549 39.73 -15.96 5.12
CA GLY A 549 39.84 -14.51 5.01
C GLY A 549 38.52 -13.76 4.77
N ALA A 550 37.37 -14.46 4.76
CA ALA A 550 36.05 -13.84 4.65
C ALA A 550 35.09 -14.35 5.73
N ASP A 551 34.09 -13.54 6.09
CA ASP A 551 32.96 -13.97 6.90
C ASP A 551 32.18 -15.07 6.13
N PHE A 552 32.05 -16.24 6.73
CA PHE A 552 31.45 -17.38 6.03
C PHE A 552 29.94 -17.22 5.82
N MET A 553 29.24 -16.50 6.70
CA MET A 553 27.81 -16.25 6.59
C MET A 553 27.53 -15.18 5.54
N GLU A 554 28.33 -14.12 5.45
CA GLU A 554 28.25 -13.17 4.33
C GLU A 554 28.47 -13.88 2.99
N THR A 555 29.46 -14.78 2.95
CA THR A 555 29.75 -15.59 1.75
C THR A 555 28.55 -16.47 1.36
N HIS A 556 27.94 -17.13 2.36
CA HIS A 556 26.79 -18.00 2.15
C HIS A 556 25.55 -17.21 1.69
N LEU A 557 25.17 -16.17 2.43
CA LEU A 557 24.03 -15.29 2.11
C LEU A 557 24.20 -14.64 0.74
N GLY A 558 25.41 -14.15 0.44
CA GLY A 558 25.73 -13.60 -0.88
C GLY A 558 25.63 -14.64 -2.01
N ALA A 559 25.91 -15.92 -1.73
CA ALA A 559 25.70 -16.99 -2.69
C ALA A 559 24.19 -17.30 -2.90
N LEU A 560 23.39 -17.32 -1.84
CA LEU A 560 21.93 -17.47 -1.92
C LEU A 560 21.30 -16.36 -2.78
N MET A 561 21.62 -15.10 -2.48
CA MET A 561 21.08 -13.96 -3.23
C MET A 561 21.54 -13.97 -4.70
N ARG A 562 22.83 -14.25 -4.94
CA ARG A 562 23.37 -14.30 -6.31
C ARG A 562 22.74 -15.41 -7.15
N ALA A 563 22.37 -16.54 -6.55
CA ALA A 563 21.69 -17.62 -7.27
C ALA A 563 20.35 -17.16 -7.86
N GLU A 564 19.71 -16.18 -7.23
CA GLU A 564 18.47 -15.56 -7.68
C GLU A 564 18.70 -14.25 -8.47
N GLY A 565 19.96 -13.91 -8.75
CA GLY A 565 20.35 -12.69 -9.46
C GLY A 565 20.15 -11.42 -8.64
N ILE A 566 20.24 -11.51 -7.31
CA ILE A 566 20.23 -10.38 -6.38
C ILE A 566 21.66 -10.05 -5.95
N THR A 567 22.02 -8.76 -5.97
CA THR A 567 23.25 -8.23 -5.40
C THR A 567 23.09 -8.12 -3.90
N ALA A 568 23.98 -8.76 -3.14
CA ALA A 568 23.97 -8.71 -1.69
C ALA A 568 24.99 -7.69 -1.16
N HIS A 569 24.53 -6.81 -0.28
CA HIS A 569 25.36 -5.91 0.51
C HIS A 569 25.15 -6.17 2.00
N PHE A 570 26.10 -5.73 2.83
CA PHE A 570 26.05 -5.91 4.28
C PHE A 570 26.40 -4.60 4.97
N ALA A 571 25.47 -4.07 5.77
CA ALA A 571 25.67 -2.84 6.54
C ALA A 571 25.98 -3.15 8.00
N GLU A 572 26.93 -2.41 8.60
CA GLU A 572 27.24 -2.49 10.02
C GLU A 572 26.17 -1.80 10.87
N GLN A 573 25.47 -2.61 11.64
CA GLN A 573 24.25 -2.27 12.37
C GLN A 573 24.30 -2.74 13.84
N TRP A 574 25.34 -3.50 14.23
CA TRP A 574 25.33 -4.27 15.48
C TRP A 574 24.98 -3.43 16.70
N ASP A 575 25.74 -2.36 16.92
CA ASP A 575 25.66 -1.56 18.14
C ASP A 575 24.40 -0.68 18.21
N ILE A 576 23.73 -0.42 17.08
CA ILE A 576 22.64 0.55 16.99
C ILE A 576 21.26 -0.08 16.70
N LEU A 577 21.23 -1.20 15.97
CA LEU A 577 20.00 -1.94 15.66
C LEU A 577 20.01 -3.33 16.30
N HIS A 578 20.99 -4.20 15.99
CA HIS A 578 20.95 -5.61 16.40
C HIS A 578 20.95 -5.79 17.93
N ALA A 579 21.81 -5.05 18.63
CA ALA A 579 21.89 -5.08 20.08
C ALA A 579 20.64 -4.51 20.77
N ALA A 580 19.78 -3.83 20.00
CA ALA A 580 18.46 -3.32 20.40
C ALA A 580 17.32 -4.05 19.67
N GLU A 581 17.56 -5.28 19.22
CA GLU A 581 16.56 -6.24 18.72
C GLU A 581 15.91 -5.89 17.36
N GLY A 582 16.58 -5.11 16.52
CA GLY A 582 16.16 -4.90 15.12
C GLY A 582 17.32 -4.95 14.13
N GLU A 583 17.03 -4.84 12.84
CA GLU A 583 18.05 -4.94 11.77
C GLU A 583 17.86 -3.87 10.69
N VAL A 584 18.48 -4.08 9.52
CA VAL A 584 18.56 -3.09 8.44
C VAL A 584 17.18 -2.63 7.98
N HIS A 585 16.21 -3.55 7.83
CA HIS A 585 14.86 -3.15 7.44
C HIS A 585 14.23 -2.26 8.52
N CYS A 586 14.26 -2.65 9.80
CA CYS A 586 13.74 -1.82 10.89
C CYS A 586 14.35 -0.39 10.91
N GLY A 587 15.64 -0.27 10.58
CA GLY A 587 16.37 0.99 10.55
C GLY A 587 16.25 1.81 9.26
N THR A 588 15.50 1.34 8.27
CA THR A 588 15.32 2.01 6.97
C THR A 588 13.86 2.03 6.55
N ASN A 589 13.53 2.75 5.48
CA ASN A 589 12.24 2.65 4.79
C ASN A 589 12.45 3.06 3.33
N ALA A 590 11.51 2.76 2.43
CA ALA A 590 11.69 2.97 1.00
C ALA A 590 10.44 3.53 0.31
N LEU A 591 10.56 4.74 -0.25
CA LEU A 591 9.54 5.31 -1.14
C LEU A 591 9.56 4.57 -2.48
N ARG A 592 8.38 4.12 -2.90
CA ARG A 592 8.18 3.44 -4.18
C ARG A 592 7.42 4.33 -5.15
N ARG A 593 7.71 4.16 -6.44
CA ARG A 593 7.00 4.85 -7.50
C ARG A 593 5.57 4.36 -7.60
N ILE A 594 4.63 5.29 -7.78
CA ILE A 594 3.24 4.97 -8.12
C ILE A 594 3.23 4.13 -9.41
N PRO A 595 2.69 2.89 -9.40
CA PRO A 595 2.72 2.03 -10.57
C PRO A 595 2.03 2.67 -11.78
N ALA A 596 2.75 2.73 -12.92
CA ALA A 596 2.18 3.25 -14.17
C ALA A 596 1.05 2.38 -14.75
N ARG A 597 0.98 1.11 -14.32
CA ARG A 597 -0.02 0.10 -14.69
C ARG A 597 -0.30 -0.78 -13.47
N GLY A 598 -1.52 -1.31 -13.37
CA GLY A 598 -1.97 -2.01 -12.14
C GLY A 598 -2.90 -1.12 -11.34
N ALA A 599 -3.99 -0.72 -11.98
CA ALA A 599 -4.96 0.18 -11.41
C ALA A 599 -5.75 -0.52 -10.29
N TRP A 600 -5.81 0.11 -9.11
CA TRP A 600 -6.61 -0.41 -7.99
C TRP A 600 -8.10 -0.55 -8.37
N TRP A 601 -8.59 0.28 -9.30
CA TRP A 601 -9.98 0.28 -9.75
C TRP A 601 -10.34 -0.93 -10.62
N GLU A 602 -9.37 -1.74 -11.04
CA GLU A 602 -9.58 -3.02 -11.74
C GLU A 602 -9.69 -4.21 -10.78
N VAL A 603 -9.45 -4.00 -9.48
CA VAL A 603 -9.51 -5.06 -8.48
C VAL A 603 -10.98 -5.41 -8.17
N THR A 604 -11.40 -6.62 -8.55
CA THR A 604 -12.71 -7.17 -8.21
C THR A 604 -12.68 -7.82 -6.82
N ARG A 605 -13.22 -7.17 -5.79
CA ARG A 605 -13.42 -7.76 -4.45
C ARG A 605 -14.68 -7.29 -3.76
#